data_AF-A0A0B7FJD1-F1
#
_entry.id   AF-A0A0B7FJD1-F1
#
_cell.length_a   1.000
_cell.length_b   1.000
_cell.length_c   1.000
_cell.angle_alpha   90.00
_cell.angle_beta   90.00
_cell.angle_gamma   90.00
#
_symmetry.space_group_name_H-M   'P 1'
#
loop_
_entity.id
_entity.type
_entity.pdbx_description
1 polymer ?
#
loop_
_entity_poly.entity_id
_entity_poly.type
_entity_poly.pdbx_seq_one_letter_code
_entity_poly.pdbx_strand_id
1 'polypeptide(L)'
;MDAIEREVISYLNDTYELAVALANNSGRSRPGAQDVLKACEDGDLPVQDLKRVMKRTAKVSRSSVPMFKPAPKRRRSPELLGSDESSAGEENPDTSKTEKSKDNSNKPRTLKHLPGQLPDLPPKHSYMRTSTSSAPKPSLSLLDQQLERSMLVQSSLQNIVKATNGTDTTPQHDLLAEVVNWETVGPQAAENMKRWNI
;
A
#
# COMPACT_ATOMS: atom_id res chain seq x y z
N MET A 1 -13.17 5.01 35.68
CA MET A 1 -13.09 3.78 34.87
C MET A 1 -12.31 4.05 33.59
N ASP A 2 -12.60 5.14 32.89
CA ASP A 2 -12.02 5.49 31.57
C ASP A 2 -10.49 5.67 31.54
N ALA A 3 -9.85 6.02 32.66
CA ALA A 3 -8.39 6.13 32.73
C ALA A 3 -7.73 4.74 32.74
N ILE A 4 -8.23 3.83 33.59
CA ILE A 4 -7.76 2.45 33.69
C ILE A 4 -8.04 1.70 32.38
N GLU A 5 -9.21 1.90 31.78
CA GLU A 5 -9.54 1.28 30.49
C GLU A 5 -8.56 1.71 29.38
N ARG A 6 -8.22 3.01 29.31
CA ARG A 6 -7.24 3.52 28.34
C ARG A 6 -5.84 2.94 28.59
N GLU A 7 -5.43 2.85 29.86
CA GLU A 7 -4.15 2.27 30.23
C GLU A 7 -4.06 0.78 29.86
N VAL A 8 -5.12 0.01 30.13
CA VAL A 8 -5.21 -1.40 29.73
C VAL A 8 -5.17 -1.56 28.21
N ILE A 9 -5.85 -0.69 27.46
CA ILE A 9 -5.82 -0.70 26.00
C ILE A 9 -4.41 -0.37 25.49
N SER A 10 -3.75 0.64 26.07
CA SER A 10 -2.37 1.00 25.73
C SER A 10 -1.44 -0.19 25.95
N TYR A 11 -1.50 -0.78 27.13
CA TYR A 11 -0.68 -1.94 27.50
C TYR A 11 -0.89 -3.14 26.55
N LEU A 12 -2.13 -3.43 26.17
CA LEU A 12 -2.45 -4.49 25.21
C LEU A 12 -1.87 -4.20 23.82
N ASN A 13 -1.93 -2.95 23.36
CA ASN A 13 -1.36 -2.55 22.08
C ASN A 13 0.18 -2.67 22.11
N ASP A 14 0.82 -2.17 23.16
CA ASP A 14 2.28 -2.22 23.32
C ASP A 14 2.79 -3.68 23.33
N THR A 15 2.07 -4.57 24.03
CA THR A 15 2.36 -6.01 24.05
C THR A 15 2.18 -6.64 22.67
N TYR A 16 1.15 -6.23 21.93
CA TYR A 16 0.90 -6.74 20.58
C TYR A 16 1.98 -6.28 19.59
N GLU A 17 2.40 -5.02 19.65
CA GLU A 17 3.49 -4.49 18.81
C GLU A 17 4.81 -5.23 19.07
N LEU A 18 5.12 -5.54 20.33
CA LEU A 18 6.27 -6.39 20.67
C LEU A 18 6.15 -7.79 20.07
N ALA A 19 4.98 -8.42 20.15
CA ALA A 19 4.75 -9.72 19.54
C ALA A 19 4.89 -9.69 18.00
N VAL A 20 4.44 -8.60 17.36
CA VAL A 20 4.61 -8.37 15.91
C VAL A 20 6.10 -8.22 15.57
N ALA A 21 6.87 -7.47 16.34
CA ALA A 21 8.31 -7.34 16.14
C ALA A 21 9.02 -8.71 16.24
N LEU A 22 8.64 -9.55 17.20
CA LEU A 22 9.16 -10.92 17.34
C LEU A 22 8.80 -11.82 16.14
N ALA A 23 7.58 -11.69 15.63
CA ALA A 23 7.13 -12.41 14.44
C ALA A 23 7.92 -11.99 13.20
N ASN A 24 8.14 -10.68 13.04
CA ASN A 24 8.92 -10.10 11.94
C ASN A 24 10.38 -10.57 11.98
N ASN A 25 10.99 -10.67 13.17
CA ASN A 25 12.33 -11.24 13.35
C ASN A 25 12.42 -12.71 12.89
N SER A 26 11.29 -13.43 12.91
CA SER A 26 11.19 -14.81 12.42
C SER A 26 10.75 -14.91 10.96
N GLY A 27 10.58 -13.79 10.23
CA GLY A 27 10.07 -13.76 8.85
C GLY A 27 8.58 -14.10 8.72
N ARG A 28 7.81 -14.06 9.81
CA ARG A 28 6.36 -14.34 9.81
C ARG A 28 5.57 -13.04 9.80
N SER A 29 4.51 -12.99 9.01
CA SER A 29 3.64 -11.80 8.89
C SER A 29 2.65 -11.63 10.04
N ARG A 30 2.46 -12.64 10.89
CA ARG A 30 1.53 -12.59 12.01
C ARG A 30 2.15 -13.20 13.27
N PRO A 31 1.95 -12.57 14.44
CA PRO A 31 2.39 -13.13 15.72
C PRO A 31 1.62 -14.41 16.05
N GLY A 32 2.37 -15.43 16.47
CA GLY A 32 1.85 -16.68 17.02
C GLY A 32 1.79 -16.65 18.55
N ALA A 33 1.25 -17.71 19.14
CA ALA A 33 1.10 -17.80 20.60
C ALA A 33 2.44 -17.70 21.35
N GLN A 34 3.52 -18.24 20.79
CA GLN A 34 4.86 -18.15 21.40
C GLN A 34 5.39 -16.71 21.41
N ASP A 35 5.12 -15.94 20.35
CA ASP A 35 5.55 -14.54 20.26
C ASP A 35 4.81 -13.69 21.30
N VAL A 36 3.52 -13.96 21.50
CA VAL A 36 2.71 -13.29 22.54
C VAL A 36 3.18 -13.66 23.94
N LEU A 37 3.46 -14.95 24.21
CA LEU A 37 3.99 -15.36 25.51
C LEU A 37 5.33 -14.71 25.82
N LYS A 38 6.21 -14.62 24.82
CA LYS A 38 7.50 -13.97 24.94
C LYS A 38 7.35 -12.46 25.15
N ALA A 39 6.48 -11.81 24.39
CA ALA A 39 6.16 -10.38 24.56
C ALA A 39 5.58 -10.08 25.96
N CYS A 40 4.78 -10.98 26.53
CA CYS A 40 4.32 -10.83 27.92
C CYS A 40 5.46 -10.93 28.93
N GLU A 41 6.41 -11.85 28.76
CA GLU A 41 7.59 -11.94 29.63
C GLU A 41 8.45 -10.68 29.55
N ASP A 42 8.61 -10.13 28.35
CA ASP A 42 9.40 -8.92 28.13
C ASP A 42 8.66 -7.65 28.61
N GLY A 43 7.33 -7.69 28.73
CA GLY A 43 6.46 -6.63 29.26
C GLY A 43 6.09 -6.78 30.74
N ASP A 44 6.98 -7.36 31.55
CA ASP A 44 6.85 -7.58 33.00
C ASP A 44 5.65 -8.44 33.45
N LEU A 45 5.08 -9.26 32.55
CA LEU A 45 3.96 -10.15 32.85
C LEU A 45 4.39 -11.63 32.80
N PRO A 46 4.84 -12.20 33.92
CA PRO A 46 5.40 -13.55 33.92
C PRO A 46 4.33 -14.61 33.58
N VAL A 47 4.71 -15.56 32.73
CA VAL A 47 3.83 -16.65 32.26
C VAL A 47 3.26 -17.49 33.41
N GLN A 48 3.96 -17.56 34.54
CA GLN A 48 3.49 -18.27 35.73
C GLN A 48 2.26 -17.61 36.36
N ASP A 49 2.21 -16.28 36.37
CA ASP A 49 1.07 -15.55 36.91
C ASP A 49 -0.13 -15.62 35.97
N LEU A 50 0.09 -15.56 34.66
CA LEU A 50 -0.92 -15.85 33.63
C LEU A 50 -1.54 -17.24 33.83
N LYS A 51 -0.72 -18.28 34.02
CA LYS A 51 -1.19 -19.64 34.32
C LYS A 51 -1.98 -19.72 35.62
N ARG A 52 -1.57 -18.96 36.65
CA ARG A 52 -2.27 -18.89 37.94
C ARG A 52 -3.64 -18.22 37.80
N VAL A 53 -3.72 -17.12 37.05
CA VAL A 53 -4.97 -16.42 36.74
C VAL A 53 -5.88 -17.33 35.93
N MET A 54 -5.38 -17.98 34.89
CA MET A 54 -6.15 -18.94 34.08
C MET A 54 -6.78 -20.05 34.93
N LYS A 55 -6.02 -20.64 35.88
CA LYS A 55 -6.55 -21.67 36.79
C LYS A 55 -7.60 -21.13 37.75
N ARG A 56 -7.50 -19.86 38.16
CA ARG A 56 -8.52 -19.21 39.01
C ARG A 56 -9.78 -18.89 38.22
N THR A 57 -9.64 -18.31 37.04
CA THR A 57 -10.77 -17.91 36.19
C THR A 57 -11.50 -19.11 35.60
N ALA A 58 -10.81 -20.23 35.33
CA ALA A 58 -11.44 -21.47 34.89
C ALA A 58 -12.41 -22.07 35.93
N LYS A 59 -12.20 -21.78 37.22
CA LYS A 59 -13.06 -22.24 38.32
C LYS A 59 -14.26 -21.32 38.56
N VAL A 60 -14.23 -20.10 38.04
CA VAL A 60 -15.33 -19.14 38.14
C VAL A 60 -16.29 -19.43 37.00
N SER A 61 -17.56 -19.72 37.32
CA SER A 61 -18.60 -19.96 36.32
C SER A 61 -18.68 -18.78 35.35
N ARG A 62 -18.61 -19.05 34.04
CA ARG A 62 -18.78 -18.06 32.96
C ARG A 62 -20.11 -17.31 33.03
N SER A 63 -21.07 -17.80 33.82
CA SER A 63 -22.35 -17.15 34.09
C SER A 63 -22.22 -15.83 34.87
N SER A 64 -21.12 -15.61 35.59
CA SER A 64 -20.94 -14.43 36.47
C SER A 64 -20.16 -13.29 35.80
N VAL A 65 -19.58 -13.51 34.62
CA VAL A 65 -18.80 -12.47 33.93
C VAL A 65 -19.75 -11.73 33.00
N PRO A 66 -19.85 -10.39 33.08
CA PRO A 66 -20.70 -9.63 32.17
C PRO A 66 -20.28 -9.95 30.73
N MET A 67 -21.20 -10.55 29.98
CA MET A 67 -20.98 -10.96 28.60
C MET A 67 -20.63 -9.71 27.78
N PHE A 68 -19.42 -9.68 27.20
CA PHE A 68 -19.02 -8.58 26.33
C PHE A 68 -20.07 -8.41 25.23
N LYS A 69 -20.52 -7.17 25.01
CA LYS A 69 -21.41 -6.88 23.90
C LYS A 69 -20.69 -7.28 22.61
N PRO A 70 -21.32 -8.06 21.71
CA PRO A 70 -20.70 -8.41 20.45
C PRO A 70 -20.27 -7.13 19.72
N ALA A 71 -19.09 -7.18 19.09
CA ALA A 71 -18.57 -6.05 18.36
C ALA A 71 -19.61 -5.54 17.34
N PRO A 72 -19.79 -4.22 17.19
CA PRO A 72 -20.68 -3.68 16.17
C PRO A 72 -20.32 -4.29 14.82
N LYS A 73 -21.33 -4.78 14.08
CA LYS A 73 -21.12 -5.31 12.74
C LYS A 73 -20.42 -4.24 11.92
N ARG A 74 -19.28 -4.58 11.31
CA ARG A 74 -18.61 -3.69 10.35
C ARG A 74 -19.64 -3.27 9.32
N ARG A 75 -19.76 -1.96 9.07
CA ARG A 75 -20.58 -1.45 7.97
C ARG A 75 -20.06 -2.11 6.69
N ARG A 76 -20.98 -2.51 5.80
CA ARG A 76 -20.61 -3.01 4.47
C ARG A 76 -19.66 -2.01 3.82
N SER A 77 -18.66 -2.51 3.10
CA SER A 77 -17.75 -1.67 2.31
C SER A 77 -18.56 -0.65 1.51
N PRO A 78 -18.01 0.54 1.24
CA PRO A 78 -18.71 1.60 0.52
C PRO A 78 -19.42 1.06 -0.73
N GLU A 79 -20.60 1.59 -1.02
CA GLU A 79 -21.26 1.31 -2.29
C GLU A 79 -20.29 1.64 -3.43
N LEU A 80 -20.06 0.64 -4.28
CA LEU A 80 -19.30 0.81 -5.50
C LEU A 80 -19.92 1.99 -6.26
N LEU A 81 -19.07 2.88 -6.79
CA LEU A 81 -19.54 4.01 -7.59
C LEU A 81 -20.35 3.47 -8.78
N GLY A 82 -21.32 4.20 -9.32
CA GLY A 82 -22.05 3.81 -10.54
C GLY A 82 -21.19 3.64 -11.81
N SER A 83 -19.86 3.72 -11.67
CA SER A 83 -18.87 3.35 -12.69
C SER A 83 -18.35 1.91 -12.54
N ASP A 84 -18.56 1.30 -11.37
CA ASP A 84 -18.24 -0.09 -11.02
C ASP A 84 -19.46 -1.01 -11.11
N GLU A 85 -20.68 -0.49 -11.35
CA GLU A 85 -21.84 -1.31 -11.68
C GLU A 85 -21.69 -1.91 -13.10
N SER A 86 -20.97 -3.02 -13.19
CA SER A 86 -21.23 -3.95 -14.28
C SER A 86 -22.60 -4.57 -14.00
N SER A 87 -23.57 -4.31 -14.86
CA SER A 87 -24.97 -4.74 -14.73
C SER A 87 -25.08 -6.26 -14.54
N ALA A 88 -25.04 -6.71 -13.28
CA ALA A 88 -25.25 -8.09 -12.86
C ALA A 88 -25.59 -8.11 -11.38
N GLY A 89 -26.84 -7.78 -11.06
CA GLY A 89 -27.34 -7.79 -9.70
C GLY A 89 -28.84 -7.58 -9.53
N GLU A 90 -29.66 -7.87 -10.54
CA GLU A 90 -31.09 -8.10 -10.34
C GLU A 90 -31.44 -9.52 -10.80
N GLU A 91 -31.35 -10.44 -9.86
CA GLU A 91 -31.99 -11.75 -9.92
C GLU A 91 -33.50 -11.58 -9.72
N ASN A 92 -34.21 -11.12 -10.77
CA ASN A 92 -35.66 -11.20 -10.83
C ASN A 92 -36.07 -12.24 -11.89
N PRO A 93 -36.57 -13.42 -11.51
CA PRO A 93 -36.88 -14.49 -12.44
C PRO A 93 -38.33 -14.35 -12.92
N ASP A 94 -38.65 -13.28 -13.66
CA ASP A 94 -39.83 -13.27 -14.50
C ASP A 94 -39.86 -11.99 -15.34
N THR A 95 -39.45 -12.10 -16.61
CA THR A 95 -40.18 -11.59 -17.78
C THR A 95 -39.31 -11.70 -19.04
N SER A 96 -39.77 -12.57 -19.94
CA SER A 96 -39.81 -12.40 -21.40
C SER A 96 -38.73 -11.55 -22.09
N LYS A 97 -37.92 -12.26 -22.89
CA LYS A 97 -37.66 -12.04 -24.34
C LYS A 97 -37.56 -10.59 -24.84
N THR A 98 -36.51 -10.38 -25.65
CA THR A 98 -36.18 -9.20 -26.48
C THR A 98 -35.58 -7.99 -25.79
N GLU A 99 -34.28 -8.08 -25.42
CA GLU A 99 -33.29 -6.99 -25.63
C GLU A 99 -31.87 -7.59 -25.77
N LYS A 100 -31.65 -8.41 -26.80
CA LYS A 100 -30.29 -8.62 -27.33
C LYS A 100 -30.00 -7.41 -28.22
N SER A 101 -29.15 -6.47 -27.80
CA SER A 101 -28.16 -5.76 -28.65
C SER A 101 -27.73 -4.34 -28.19
N LYS A 102 -27.34 -4.11 -26.93
CA LYS A 102 -26.65 -2.85 -26.59
C LYS A 102 -25.25 -3.00 -25.98
N ASP A 103 -24.94 -4.13 -25.34
CA ASP A 103 -23.66 -4.30 -24.63
C ASP A 103 -22.49 -4.85 -25.47
N ASN A 104 -22.75 -5.27 -26.71
CA ASN A 104 -21.71 -5.78 -27.62
C ASN A 104 -21.09 -4.71 -28.54
N SER A 105 -21.57 -3.47 -28.47
CA SER A 105 -21.05 -2.39 -29.31
C SER A 105 -19.69 -1.86 -28.80
N ASN A 106 -19.47 -1.89 -27.48
CA ASN A 106 -18.29 -1.27 -26.84
C ASN A 106 -17.15 -2.22 -26.47
N LYS A 107 -17.30 -3.54 -26.67
CA LYS A 107 -16.21 -4.50 -26.47
C LYS A 107 -15.27 -4.49 -27.69
N PRO A 108 -13.94 -4.40 -27.53
CA PRO A 108 -13.03 -4.51 -28.66
C PRO A 108 -13.20 -5.88 -29.33
N ARG A 109 -13.05 -5.94 -30.65
CA ARG A 109 -13.31 -7.13 -31.48
C ARG A 109 -12.60 -8.40 -30.97
N THR A 110 -11.43 -8.23 -30.34
CA THR A 110 -10.62 -9.30 -29.74
C THR A 110 -11.24 -9.92 -28.48
N LEU A 111 -12.12 -9.20 -27.78
CA LEU A 111 -12.75 -9.66 -26.52
C LEU A 111 -14.22 -10.07 -26.70
N LYS A 112 -14.74 -10.03 -27.94
CA LYS A 112 -16.12 -10.45 -28.26
C LYS A 112 -16.33 -11.96 -28.26
N HIS A 113 -15.24 -12.73 -28.36
CA HIS A 113 -15.27 -14.19 -28.47
C HIS A 113 -14.83 -14.91 -27.19
N LEU A 114 -14.81 -14.20 -26.05
CA LEU A 114 -14.40 -14.83 -24.79
C LEU A 114 -15.47 -15.83 -24.32
N PRO A 115 -15.05 -17.00 -23.81
CA PRO A 115 -15.96 -17.97 -23.23
C PRO A 115 -16.68 -17.37 -22.01
N GLY A 116 -17.98 -17.65 -21.86
CA GLY A 116 -18.79 -17.16 -20.74
C GLY A 116 -18.44 -17.75 -19.36
N GLN A 117 -17.45 -18.64 -19.28
CA GLN A 117 -16.91 -19.12 -18.00
C GLN A 117 -15.89 -18.15 -17.37
N LEU A 118 -15.46 -17.12 -18.10
CA LEU A 118 -14.56 -16.11 -17.56
C LEU A 118 -15.35 -15.00 -16.85
N PRO A 119 -14.76 -14.37 -15.82
CA PRO A 119 -15.34 -13.19 -15.22
C PRO A 119 -15.51 -12.07 -16.25
N ASP A 120 -16.48 -11.19 -16.01
CA ASP A 120 -16.73 -10.04 -16.86
C ASP A 120 -15.48 -9.16 -17.02
N LEU A 121 -15.37 -8.55 -18.20
CA LEU A 121 -14.26 -7.67 -18.50
C LEU A 121 -14.27 -6.47 -17.53
N PRO A 122 -13.09 -6.04 -17.01
CA PRO A 122 -13.00 -4.85 -16.18
C PRO A 122 -13.50 -3.62 -16.96
N PRO A 123 -13.83 -2.48 -16.33
CA PRO A 123 -14.38 -1.32 -17.03
C PRO A 123 -13.50 -0.79 -18.17
N LYS A 124 -14.10 -0.05 -19.12
CA LYS A 124 -13.46 0.41 -20.37
C LYS A 124 -12.12 1.13 -20.16
N HIS A 125 -12.02 1.96 -19.12
CA HIS A 125 -10.79 2.69 -18.79
C HIS A 125 -9.62 1.79 -18.34
N SER A 126 -9.88 0.53 -17.97
CA SER A 126 -8.86 -0.43 -17.58
C SER A 126 -8.19 -1.12 -18.77
N TYR A 127 -8.85 -1.19 -19.93
CA TYR A 127 -8.31 -1.86 -21.12
C TYR A 127 -8.20 -0.98 -22.37
N MET A 128 -8.86 0.18 -22.40
CA MET A 128 -8.69 1.16 -23.47
C MET A 128 -7.76 2.28 -23.04
N ARG A 129 -6.60 2.36 -23.69
CA ARG A 129 -5.72 3.53 -23.61
C ARG A 129 -6.40 4.68 -24.35
N THR A 130 -6.84 5.70 -23.63
CA THR A 130 -7.21 6.98 -24.25
C THR A 130 -5.94 7.59 -24.83
N SER A 131 -5.91 7.82 -26.15
CA SER A 131 -4.81 8.58 -26.75
C SER A 131 -4.89 10.01 -26.23
N THR A 132 -3.90 10.43 -25.43
CA THR A 132 -3.76 11.83 -25.01
C THR A 132 -3.25 12.65 -26.19
N SER A 133 -4.12 12.95 -27.15
CA SER A 133 -3.81 13.86 -28.26
C SER A 133 -3.92 15.32 -27.78
N SER A 134 -2.96 15.72 -26.96
CA SER A 134 -2.69 17.12 -26.66
C SER A 134 -1.18 17.22 -26.51
N ALA A 135 -0.46 17.31 -27.64
CA ALA A 135 0.93 17.73 -27.60
C ALA A 135 0.97 19.10 -26.89
N PRO A 136 1.68 19.24 -25.75
CA PRO A 136 1.76 20.53 -25.09
C PRO A 136 2.46 21.51 -26.04
N LYS A 137 1.78 22.60 -26.37
CA LYS A 137 2.40 23.74 -27.05
C LYS A 137 3.55 24.21 -26.15
N PRO A 138 4.78 24.39 -26.65
CA PRO A 138 5.86 24.92 -25.82
C PRO A 138 5.46 26.32 -25.35
N SER A 139 5.10 26.44 -24.08
CA SER A 139 4.89 27.73 -23.43
C SER A 139 6.25 28.35 -23.13
N LEU A 140 6.34 29.67 -23.24
CA LEU A 140 7.55 30.46 -22.95
C LEU A 140 8.19 30.09 -21.59
N SER A 141 7.38 29.63 -20.63
CA SER A 141 7.83 29.15 -19.31
C SER A 141 8.84 28.00 -19.35
N LEU A 142 8.82 27.12 -20.37
CA LEU A 142 9.77 26.01 -20.44
C LEU A 142 11.18 26.51 -20.79
N LEU A 143 11.27 27.51 -21.66
CA LEU A 143 12.55 28.12 -22.03
C LEU A 143 13.15 28.91 -20.86
N ASP A 144 12.31 29.65 -20.13
CA ASP A 144 12.72 30.35 -18.91
C ASP A 144 13.21 29.36 -17.84
N GLN A 145 12.52 28.24 -17.64
CA GLN A 145 12.96 27.18 -16.72
C GLN A 145 14.30 26.56 -17.15
N GLN A 146 14.50 26.35 -18.45
CA GLN A 146 15.76 25.82 -18.98
C GLN A 146 16.91 26.83 -18.84
N LEU A 147 16.63 28.12 -19.00
CA LEU A 147 17.59 29.20 -18.80
C LEU A 147 18.01 29.28 -17.32
N GLU A 148 17.05 29.29 -16.40
CA GLU A 148 17.30 29.36 -14.95
C GLU A 148 18.13 28.16 -14.47
N ARG A 149 17.79 26.95 -14.93
CA ARG A 149 18.55 25.74 -14.62
C ARG A 149 20.00 25.83 -15.14
N SER A 150 20.19 26.37 -16.34
CA SER A 150 21.53 26.55 -16.93
C SER A 150 22.36 27.57 -16.15
N MET A 151 21.76 28.69 -15.71
CA MET A 151 22.41 29.68 -14.86
C MET A 151 22.81 29.09 -13.50
N LEU A 152 21.93 28.29 -12.89
CA LEU A 152 22.21 27.60 -11.63
C LEU A 152 23.39 26.64 -11.77
N VAL A 153 23.42 25.83 -12.82
CA VAL A 153 24.56 24.91 -13.09
C VAL A 153 25.86 25.68 -13.29
N GLN A 154 25.83 26.77 -14.07
CA GLN A 154 27.02 27.59 -14.33
C GLN A 154 27.58 28.22 -13.04
N SER A 155 26.72 28.78 -12.20
CA SER A 155 27.13 29.35 -10.90
C SER A 155 27.70 28.31 -9.95
N SER A 156 27.11 27.11 -9.91
CA SER A 156 27.61 25.99 -9.11
C SER A 156 29.01 25.56 -9.58
N LEU A 157 29.20 25.39 -10.89
CA LEU A 157 30.51 25.05 -11.46
C LEU A 157 31.55 26.14 -11.19
N GLN A 158 31.18 27.42 -11.28
CA GLN A 158 32.09 28.51 -10.92
C GLN A 158 32.48 28.48 -9.44
N ASN A 159 31.55 28.17 -8.54
CA ASN A 159 31.86 28.04 -7.11
C ASN A 159 32.80 26.88 -6.83
N ILE A 160 32.59 25.73 -7.51
CA ILE A 160 33.50 24.59 -7.42
C ILE A 160 34.89 24.97 -7.92
N VAL A 161 35.00 25.58 -9.12
CA VAL A 161 36.30 26.00 -9.68
C VAL A 161 37.02 27.00 -8.79
N LYS A 162 36.29 27.95 -8.18
CA LYS A 162 36.85 28.89 -7.20
C LYS A 162 37.34 28.18 -5.94
N ALA A 163 36.58 27.21 -5.43
CA ALA A 163 36.96 26.43 -4.26
C ALA A 163 38.21 25.57 -4.52
N THR A 164 38.34 24.98 -5.72
CA THR A 164 39.50 24.16 -6.10
C THR A 164 40.75 24.96 -6.40
N ASN A 165 40.63 26.21 -6.88
CA ASN A 165 41.80 27.04 -7.21
C ASN A 165 42.38 27.80 -5.99
N GLY A 166 41.70 27.80 -4.84
CA GLY A 166 42.10 28.54 -3.64
C GLY A 166 42.52 27.67 -2.45
N THR A 167 42.56 26.34 -2.59
CA THR A 167 42.94 25.44 -1.50
C THR A 167 44.13 24.57 -1.89
N ASP A 168 45.29 24.92 -1.33
CA ASP A 168 46.41 24.01 -1.19
C ASP A 168 45.96 22.72 -0.47
N THR A 169 46.19 21.60 -1.15
CA THR A 169 46.41 20.26 -0.58
C THR A 169 45.59 19.85 0.65
N THR A 170 44.32 19.45 0.47
CA THR A 170 43.72 18.41 1.33
C THR A 170 42.73 17.57 0.49
N PRO A 171 42.86 16.23 0.45
CA PRO A 171 41.94 15.39 -0.30
C PRO A 171 40.58 15.37 0.42
N GLN A 172 39.62 16.14 -0.11
CA GLN A 172 38.22 16.07 0.31
C GLN A 172 37.67 14.69 -0.09
N HIS A 173 37.32 13.93 0.94
CA HIS A 173 36.72 12.61 0.89
C HIS A 173 35.35 12.67 0.19
N ASP A 174 35.35 12.27 -1.08
CA ASP A 174 34.29 11.54 -1.79
C ASP A 174 32.81 11.97 -1.53
N LEU A 175 32.49 13.24 -1.77
CA LEU A 175 31.10 13.73 -1.83
C LEU A 175 30.39 13.40 -3.16
N LEU A 176 31.07 12.76 -4.11
CA LEU A 176 30.53 12.40 -5.43
C LEU A 176 30.07 10.93 -5.51
N ALA A 177 30.46 10.08 -4.56
CA ALA A 177 29.95 8.72 -4.46
C ALA A 177 28.48 8.62 -4.01
N GLU A 178 27.92 9.68 -3.39
CA GLU A 178 26.54 9.70 -2.87
C GLU A 178 25.52 10.35 -3.82
N VAL A 179 25.95 10.86 -4.98
CA VAL A 179 25.01 11.36 -6.00
C VAL A 179 24.57 10.20 -6.89
N VAL A 180 23.54 9.49 -6.43
CA VAL A 180 22.80 8.53 -7.26
C VAL A 180 22.16 9.28 -8.43
N ASN A 181 22.63 9.03 -9.64
CA ASN A 181 22.10 9.61 -10.87
C ASN A 181 20.76 8.94 -11.23
N TRP A 182 19.64 9.55 -10.81
CA TRP A 182 18.29 9.07 -11.11
C TRP A 182 17.90 9.22 -12.59
N GLU A 183 18.63 10.01 -13.37
CA GLU A 183 18.33 10.28 -14.79
C GLU A 183 18.88 9.20 -15.75
N THR A 184 19.73 8.29 -15.25
CA THR A 184 20.20 7.11 -16.01
C THR A 184 19.19 5.97 -16.09
N VAL A 185 18.04 6.07 -15.41
CA VAL A 185 16.92 5.13 -15.60
C VAL A 185 16.10 5.56 -16.83
N GLY A 186 16.78 5.63 -17.98
CA GLY A 186 16.15 5.78 -19.28
C GLY A 186 15.41 4.49 -19.70
N PRO A 187 14.59 4.55 -20.76
CA PRO A 187 13.70 3.46 -21.17
C PRO A 187 14.39 2.13 -21.54
N GLN A 188 15.72 2.09 -21.66
CA GLN A 188 16.47 0.85 -21.82
C GLN A 188 16.65 0.03 -20.53
N ALA A 189 16.57 0.64 -19.34
CA ALA A 189 16.61 -0.11 -18.08
C ALA A 189 15.33 -0.96 -17.86
N ALA A 190 14.23 -0.59 -18.53
CA ALA A 190 12.98 -1.35 -18.50
C ALA A 190 13.03 -2.66 -19.30
N GLU A 191 13.97 -2.83 -20.24
CA GLU A 191 14.13 -4.09 -20.99
C GLU A 191 14.83 -5.18 -20.16
N ASN A 192 15.56 -4.82 -19.11
CA ASN A 192 16.29 -5.79 -18.27
C ASN A 192 15.55 -6.18 -16.98
N MET A 193 14.35 -5.63 -16.75
CA MET A 193 13.46 -6.13 -15.70
C MET A 193 12.71 -7.35 -16.24
N LYS A 194 13.20 -8.55 -15.89
CA LYS A 194 12.55 -9.84 -16.14
C LYS A 194 11.04 -9.69 -15.96
N ARG A 195 10.30 -9.73 -17.07
CA ARG A 195 8.84 -9.85 -17.07
C ARG A 195 8.53 -11.15 -16.34
N TRP A 196 7.92 -11.04 -15.17
CA TRP A 196 7.30 -12.20 -14.53
C TRP A 196 6.18 -12.65 -15.45
N ASN A 197 6.37 -13.80 -16.11
CA ASN A 197 5.32 -14.44 -16.87
C ASN A 197 4.25 -14.91 -15.88
N ILE A 198 3.07 -14.31 -15.98
CA ILE A 198 1.80 -14.82 -15.46
C ILE A 198 0.97 -15.19 -16.68
#